data_AF-A0A7C5NU15-F1
#
_entry.id   AF-A0A7C5NU15-F1
#
_cell.length_a   1.000
_cell.length_b   1.000
_cell.length_c   1.000
_cell.angle_alpha   90.00
_cell.angle_beta   90.00
_cell.angle_gamma   90.00
#
_symmetry.space_group_name_H-M   'P 1'
#
loop_
_entity.id
_entity.type
_entity.pdbx_description
1 polymer ?
#
loop_
_entity_poly.entity_id
_entity_poly.type
_entity_poly.pdbx_seq_one_letter_code
_entity_poly.pdbx_strand_id
1 'polypeptide(L)' 'MAKKTDKSNSALEAVLTQIRKQYGDGAIMRMGDVQTVQTVPT' A
#
# COMPACT_ATOMS: atom_id res chain seq x y z
N MET A 1 -0.28 -14.18 19.24
CA MET A 1 -0.98 -12.97 18.76
C MET A 1 -0.14 -11.75 19.12
N ALA A 2 0.53 -11.13 18.15
CA ALA A 2 1.40 -9.99 18.40
C ALA A 2 0.60 -8.69 18.29
N LYS A 3 0.17 -8.15 19.43
CA LYS A 3 -0.41 -6.81 19.52
C LYS A 3 0.74 -5.79 19.45
N LYS A 4 1.02 -5.26 18.26
CA LYS A 4 1.93 -4.11 18.09
C LYS A 4 1.13 -2.84 18.30
N THR A 5 1.41 -2.20 19.42
CA THR A 5 0.94 -0.90 19.90
C THR A 5 0.62 0.11 18.79
N ASP A 6 -0.66 0.45 18.66
CA ASP A 6 -1.32 1.36 17.69
C ASP A 6 -0.96 2.86 17.83
N LYS A 7 0.31 3.23 18.08
CA LYS A 7 0.72 4.63 18.28
C LYS A 7 1.75 5.19 17.30
N SER A 8 2.07 4.43 16.25
CA SER A 8 3.25 4.72 15.41
C SER A 8 2.96 4.68 13.90
N ASN A 9 1.86 5.27 13.42
CA ASN A 9 1.55 5.23 11.97
C ASN A 9 1.32 6.58 11.28
N SER A 10 1.21 7.70 11.98
CA SER A 10 0.93 8.99 11.33
C SER A 10 2.07 9.47 10.42
N ALA A 11 3.33 9.31 10.85
CA ALA A 11 4.49 9.64 10.03
C ALA A 11 4.61 8.71 8.81
N LEU A 12 4.33 7.42 8.99
CA LEU A 12 4.32 6.45 7.90
C LEU A 12 3.22 6.81 6.87
N GLU A 13 2.01 7.12 7.32
CA GLU A 13 0.91 7.54 6.45
C GLU A 13 1.20 8.83 5.68
N ALA A 14 1.88 9.80 6.30
CA ALA A 14 2.29 11.02 5.63
C ALA A 14 3.25 10.72 4.45
N VAL A 15 4.25 9.86 4.68
CA VAL A 15 5.21 9.44 3.64
C VAL A 15 4.50 8.66 2.53
N LEU A 16 3.66 7.70 2.88
CA LEU A 16 2.88 6.92 1.90
C LEU A 16 1.95 7.81 1.05
N THR A 17 1.41 8.89 1.64
CA THR A 17 0.59 9.86 0.93
C THR A 17 1.42 10.69 -0.05
N GLN A 18 2.62 11.11 0.35
CA GLN A 18 3.51 11.86 -0.51
C GLN A 18 3.97 11.03 -1.73
N ILE A 19 4.23 9.73 -1.54
CA ILE A 19 4.60 8.83 -2.63
C ILE A 19 3.45 8.69 -3.63
N ARG A 20 2.22 8.45 -3.14
CA ARG A 20 1.03 8.36 -4.02
C ARG A 20 0.77 9.64 -4.80
N LYS A 21 0.96 10.82 -4.18
CA LYS A 21 0.81 12.11 -4.86
C LYS A 21 1.83 12.33 -5.98
N GLN A 22 3.07 11.87 -5.81
CA GLN A 22 4.14 12.10 -6.80
C GLN A 22 4.15 11.06 -7.93
N TYR A 23 3.81 9.81 -7.62
CA TYR A 23 4.03 8.67 -8.53
C TYR A 23 2.73 7.90 -8.87
N GLY A 24 1.59 8.32 -8.33
CA GLY A 24 0.30 7.65 -8.51
C GLY A 24 0.03 6.54 -7.48
N ASP A 25 -1.22 6.08 -7.42
CA ASP A 25 -1.67 5.10 -6.42
C ASP A 25 -1.05 3.71 -6.57
N GLY A 26 -0.57 3.36 -7.77
CA GLY A 26 0.12 2.09 -8.04
C GLY A 26 1.58 2.05 -7.57
N ALA A 27 2.13 3.16 -7.06
CA ALA A 27 3.53 3.25 -6.66
C ALA A 27 3.87 2.43 -5.41
N ILE A 28 2.88 2.07 -4.60
CA ILE A 28 3.05 1.23 -3.41
C ILE A 28 1.92 0.20 -3.38
N MET A 29 2.28 -1.08 -3.30
CA MET A 29 1.32 -2.18 -3.15
C MET A 29 1.58 -2.92 -1.85
N ARG A 30 0.51 -3.45 -1.25
CA ARG A 30 0.66 -4.37 -0.13
C ARG A 30 1.05 -5.74 -0.68
N MET A 31 2.12 -6.31 -0.14
CA MET A 31 2.53 -7.67 -0.49
C MET A 31 1.40 -8.63 -0.08
N GLY A 32 0.80 -9.31 -1.07
CA GLY A 32 -0.38 -10.17 -0.88
C GLY A 32 -1.69 -9.56 -1.38
N ASP A 33 -1.74 -8.27 -1.73
CA ASP A 33 -2.90 -7.61 -2.39
C ASP A 33 -2.87 -7.79 -3.92
N VAL A 34 -2.32 -8.93 -4.36
CA VAL A 34 -2.35 -9.34 -5.77
C VAL A 34 -3.75 -9.90 -6.02
N GLN A 35 -4.74 -9.01 -6.09
CA GLN A 35 -6.05 -9.36 -6.65
C GLN A 35 -5.78 -9.86 -8.06
N THR A 36 -5.96 -11.17 -8.24
CA THR A 36 -5.81 -11.96 -9.47
C THR A 36 -5.78 -11.09 -10.72
N VAL A 37 -4.60 -10.98 -11.33
CA VAL A 37 -4.45 -10.36 -12.65
C VAL A 37 -5.43 -11.08 -13.58
N GLN A 38 -6.56 -10.45 -13.91
CA GLN A 38 -7.47 -10.97 -14.92
C GLN A 38 -6.70 -10.89 -16.23
N THR A 39 -6.17 -12.04 -16.64
CA THR A 39 -5.57 -12.21 -17.97
C THR A 39 -6.67 -11.95 -18.98
N VAL A 40 -6.61 -10.79 -19.65
CA VAL A 40 -7.43 -10.51 -20.83
C VAL A 40 -7.13 -11.60 -21.88
N PRO A 41 -8.12 -12.40 -22.31
CA PRO A 41 -7.91 -13.32 -23.41
C PRO A 41 -7.75 -12.52 -24.70
N THR A 42 -6.61 -12.69 -25.37
CA THR A 42 -6.34 -12.27 -26.76
C THR A 42 -7.20 -13.02 -27.75
#